data_AF-A0A2S6RA71-F1
#
_entry.id   AF-A0A2S6RA71-F1
#
_cell.length_a   1.000
_cell.length_b   1.000
_cell.length_c   1.000
_cell.angle_alpha   90.00
_cell.angle_beta   90.00
_cell.angle_gamma   90.00
#
_symmetry.space_group_name_H-M   'P 1'
#
loop_
_entity.id
_entity.type
_entity.pdbx_description
1 polymer ?
#
loop_
_entity_poly.entity_id
_entity_poly.type
_entity_poly.pdbx_seq_one_letter_code
_entity_poly.pdbx_strand_id
1 'polypeptide(L)' 'VAQGFSDCFNIIEGFEGDADGSRHRGQTSGWKMRALPWVQG' A
#
# COMPACT_ATOMS: atom_id res chain seq x y z
N VAL A 1 -5.11 -21.03 12.84
CA VAL A 1 -6.41 -20.48 13.31
C VAL A 1 -6.37 -18.97 13.21
N ALA A 2 -7.48 -18.32 12.85
CA ALA A 2 -7.57 -16.86 12.89
C ALA A 2 -7.58 -16.40 14.37
N GLN A 3 -6.92 -15.27 14.68
CA GLN A 3 -6.67 -14.77 16.04
C GLN A 3 -7.89 -14.14 16.74
N GLY A 4 -9.09 -14.21 16.14
CA GLY A 4 -10.32 -13.63 16.73
C GLY A 4 -10.55 -12.15 16.43
N PHE A 5 -9.78 -11.54 15.53
CA PHE A 5 -10.07 -10.19 15.04
C PHE A 5 -11.20 -10.22 14.01
N SER A 6 -12.30 -9.51 14.27
CA SER A 6 -13.49 -9.44 13.41
C SER A 6 -13.35 -8.41 12.29
N ASP A 7 -12.68 -7.30 12.58
CA ASP A 7 -12.61 -6.12 11.70
C ASP A 7 -11.21 -5.98 11.09
N CYS A 8 -10.87 -6.94 10.23
CA CYS A 8 -9.62 -6.93 9.48
C CYS A 8 -9.87 -6.51 8.04
N PHE A 9 -9.21 -5.42 7.62
CA PHE A 9 -9.38 -4.85 6.30
C PHE A 9 -8.07 -4.88 5.51
N ASN A 10 -8.19 -5.11 4.20
CA ASN A 10 -7.07 -4.97 3.28
C ASN A 10 -7.01 -3.55 2.74
N ILE A 11 -5.81 -2.97 2.70
CA ILE A 11 -5.54 -1.77 1.91
C ILE A 11 -5.25 -2.25 0.49
N ILE A 12 -6.21 -2.07 -0.42
CA ILE A 12 -6.26 -2.70 -1.75
C ILE A 12 -4.96 -2.49 -2.55
N GLU A 13 -4.39 -1.29 -2.52
CA GLU A 13 -3.17 -0.94 -3.27
C GLU A 13 -1.90 -1.07 -2.41
N GLY A 14 -2.03 -1.43 -1.13
CA GLY A 14 -0.93 -1.44 -0.18
C GLY A 14 -0.21 -0.09 -0.09
N PHE A 15 1.09 -0.16 0.20
CA PHE A 15 1.90 1.03 0.43
C PHE A 15 2.46 1.64 -0.87
N GLU A 16 3.09 0.81 -1.73
CA GLU A 16 3.74 1.28 -2.96
C GLU A 16 2.89 1.07 -4.24
N GLY A 17 1.73 0.43 -4.14
CA GLY A 17 0.89 0.20 -5.32
C GLY A 17 1.54 -0.70 -6.37
N ASP A 18 0.93 -0.70 -7.55
CA ASP A 18 1.36 -1.47 -8.70
C ASP A 18 2.66 -0.93 -9.33
N ALA A 19 3.34 -1.80 -10.06
CA ALA A 19 4.52 -1.41 -10.81
C ALA A 19 4.12 -0.70 -12.11
N ASP A 20 4.86 0.35 -12.48
CA ASP A 20 4.71 1.02 -13.77
C ASP A 20 5.28 0.19 -14.93
N GLY A 21 5.22 0.75 -16.15
CA GLY A 21 5.76 0.10 -17.36
C GLY A 21 7.28 -0.18 -17.31
N SER A 22 8.02 0.47 -16.41
CA SER A 22 9.44 0.23 -16.14
C SER A 22 9.69 -0.67 -14.93
N ARG A 23 8.63 -1.23 -14.34
CA ARG A 23 8.63 -2.08 -13.13
C ARG A 23 8.99 -1.36 -11.83
N HIS A 24 8.90 -0.03 -11.77
CA HIS A 24 9.05 0.71 -10.52
C HIS A 24 7.70 0.84 -9.78
N ARG A 25 7.71 0.72 -8.45
CA ARG A 25 6.54 0.96 -7.60
C ARG A 25 6.59 2.34 -6.96
N GLY A 26 5.48 2.76 -6.37
CA GLY A 26 5.32 4.03 -5.66
C GLY A 26 5.00 5.22 -6.56
N GLN A 27 4.75 4.99 -7.85
CA GLN A 27 4.49 6.03 -8.85
C GLN A 27 3.06 6.02 -9.41
N THR A 28 2.37 4.87 -9.38
CA THR A 28 1.07 4.68 -10.06
C THR A 28 -0.12 4.66 -9.10
N SER A 29 0.07 4.11 -7.90
CA SER A 29 -0.97 3.84 -6.91
C SER A 29 -0.34 3.60 -5.53
N GLY A 30 -1.17 3.33 -4.53
CA GLY A 30 -0.72 3.05 -3.17
C GLY A 30 -0.64 4.29 -2.28
N TRP A 31 -0.46 4.04 -0.99
CA TRP A 31 -0.37 5.06 0.05
C TRP A 31 0.69 6.13 -0.25
N LYS A 32 1.88 5.71 -0.69
CA LYS A 32 3.00 6.60 -1.01
C LYS A 32 2.68 7.53 -2.17
N MET A 33 2.10 6.99 -3.26
CA MET A 33 1.73 7.76 -4.44
C MET A 33 0.61 8.76 -4.15
N ARG A 34 -0.37 8.38 -3.31
CA ARG A 34 -1.47 9.27 -2.88
C ARG A 34 -1.06 10.37 -1.90
N ALA A 35 0.24 10.55 -1.62
CA ALA A 35 0.76 11.56 -0.70
C ALA A 35 0.12 11.51 0.71
N LEU A 36 -0.29 10.31 1.15
CA LEU A 36 -0.76 10.12 2.52
C LEU A 36 0.43 10.18 3.48
N PRO A 37 0.28 10.61 4.75
CA PRO A 37 1.39 10.79 5.66
C PRO A 37 2.21 9.50 5.87
N TRP A 38 3.53 9.61 5.72
CA TRP A 38 4.51 8.55 6.01
C TRP A 38 5.92 9.15 6.11
N VAL A 39 6.88 8.38 6.61
CA VAL A 39 8.30 8.78 6.70
C VAL A 39 9.20 7.57 6.48
N GLN A 40 10.40 7.81 5.93
CA GLN A 40 11.52 6.87 5.87
C GLN A 40 12.76 7.61 6.35
N GLY A 41 13.50 7.01 7.27
CA GLY A 41 14.74 7.53 7.85
C GLY A 41 15.74 6.42 8.04
#